data_AF-A0A1J4J1H1-F1
#
_entry.id   AF-A0A1J4J1H1-F1
#
_cell.length_a   1.000
_cell.length_b   1.000
_cell.length_c   1.000
_cell.angle_alpha   90.00
_cell.angle_beta   90.00
_cell.angle_gamma   90.00
#
_symmetry.space_group_name_H-M   'P 1'
#
loop_
_entity.id
_entity.type
_entity.pdbx_description
1 polymer ?
#
loop_
_entity_poly.entity_id
_entity_poly.type
_entity_poly.pdbx_seq_one_letter_code
_entity_poly.pdbx_strand_id
1 'polypeptide(L)'
;MTDHVLVSFDIDGTLMICDNARVHRAAFRAATFSLTGEDKPVEEYLGIPLSGCTDSYVAEKVLKKFLKTDNIPEEHFVKFMKKTEEFFLDTFDDRLDLMPGVTKLLTELNKIPNVTLAICSGNYPRIGLKKLESANLIHFFKNQIAGWGFHPNRADILRDSIKEAKKVTGHDFTRIIHVGDAPQDAQAAIDTGSIPVIVRTSRHKFHTSDFPKSSIILTNFEQNLDDFIHIVKTGALP
;
A
#
# COMPACT_ATOMS: atom_id res chain seq x y z
N MET A 1 14.04 5.84 -27.87
CA MET A 1 13.47 4.80 -26.98
C MET A 1 12.08 5.25 -26.61
N THR A 2 11.12 4.34 -26.58
CA THR A 2 9.75 4.68 -26.14
C THR A 2 9.77 4.87 -24.63
N ASP A 3 9.22 5.98 -24.13
CA ASP A 3 9.13 6.21 -22.68
C ASP A 3 8.08 5.28 -22.07
N HIS A 4 8.52 4.41 -21.17
CA HIS A 4 7.65 3.55 -20.37
C HIS A 4 7.48 4.15 -18.97
N VAL A 5 6.23 4.22 -18.52
CA VAL A 5 5.86 4.80 -17.23
C VAL A 5 5.28 3.72 -16.34
N LEU A 6 5.79 3.62 -15.11
CA LEU A 6 5.18 2.82 -14.05
C LEU A 6 4.41 3.73 -13.11
N VAL A 7 3.15 3.40 -12.83
CA VAL A 7 2.35 4.05 -11.79
C VAL A 7 1.97 3.00 -10.75
N SER A 8 2.55 3.11 -9.56
CA SER A 8 2.23 2.22 -8.43
C SER A 8 1.29 2.91 -7.45
N PHE A 9 0.34 2.16 -6.89
CA PHE A 9 -0.67 2.66 -5.95
C PHE A 9 -0.61 1.92 -4.63
N ASP A 10 -0.61 2.66 -3.51
CA ASP A 10 -1.08 2.12 -2.24
C ASP A 10 -2.60 1.82 -2.30
N ILE A 11 -3.12 1.04 -1.34
CA ILE A 11 -4.52 0.63 -1.29
C ILE A 11 -5.31 1.50 -0.31
N ASP A 12 -4.96 1.46 0.98
CA ASP A 12 -5.79 1.97 2.07
C ASP A 12 -5.66 3.50 2.17
N GLY A 13 -6.77 4.22 1.98
CA GLY A 13 -6.76 5.68 1.93
C GLY A 13 -6.38 6.23 0.56
N THR A 14 -5.89 5.40 -0.36
CA THR A 14 -5.49 5.81 -1.73
C THR A 14 -6.49 5.37 -2.79
N LEU A 15 -6.72 4.06 -2.94
CA LEU A 15 -7.70 3.50 -3.89
C LEU A 15 -9.08 3.34 -3.26
N MET A 16 -9.10 3.00 -1.97
CA MET A 16 -10.31 2.74 -1.23
C MET A 16 -10.10 3.00 0.25
N ILE A 17 -11.19 3.05 0.99
CA ILE A 17 -11.16 3.01 2.43
C ILE A 17 -12.11 1.94 2.91
N CYS A 18 -11.66 1.17 3.88
CA CYS A 18 -12.52 0.20 4.54
C CYS A 18 -12.80 0.70 5.95
N ASP A 19 -14.04 0.59 6.42
CA ASP A 19 -14.33 0.76 7.86
C ASP A 19 -13.76 -0.40 8.71
N ASN A 20 -13.18 -1.38 8.03
CA ASN A 20 -12.52 -2.58 8.50
C ASN A 20 -11.08 -2.37 8.98
N ALA A 21 -10.64 -1.12 9.23
CA ALA A 21 -9.47 -0.88 10.09
C ALA A 21 -9.61 -1.61 11.45
N ARG A 22 -10.85 -1.84 11.91
CA ARG A 22 -11.15 -2.71 13.04
C ARG A 22 -10.87 -4.19 12.75
N VAL A 23 -11.24 -4.70 11.58
CA VAL A 23 -11.03 -6.10 11.18
C VAL A 23 -9.54 -6.40 11.02
N HIS A 24 -8.78 -5.53 10.37
CA HIS A 24 -7.34 -5.71 10.20
C HIS A 24 -6.60 -5.64 11.55
N ARG A 25 -6.99 -4.71 12.44
CA ARG A 25 -6.51 -4.71 13.84
C ARG A 25 -6.92 -5.96 14.61
N ALA A 26 -8.14 -6.46 14.41
CA ALA A 26 -8.60 -7.69 15.03
C ALA A 26 -7.82 -8.91 14.54
N ALA A 27 -7.44 -8.94 13.25
CA ALA A 27 -6.58 -9.96 12.68
C ALA A 27 -5.18 -9.96 13.34
N PHE A 28 -4.57 -8.78 13.50
CA PHE A 28 -3.31 -8.67 14.24
C PHE A 28 -3.44 -9.08 15.71
N ARG A 29 -4.55 -8.71 16.37
CA ARG A 29 -4.84 -9.13 17.75
C ARG A 29 -4.96 -10.65 17.83
N ALA A 30 -5.67 -11.29 16.91
CA ALA A 30 -5.82 -12.74 16.86
C ALA A 30 -4.48 -13.46 16.63
N ALA A 31 -3.65 -12.95 15.72
CA ALA A 31 -2.31 -13.48 15.49
C ALA A 31 -1.41 -13.30 16.73
N THR A 32 -1.45 -12.12 17.36
CA THR A 32 -0.69 -11.84 18.60
C THR A 32 -1.13 -12.76 19.73
N PHE A 33 -2.44 -12.86 19.99
CA PHE A 33 -3.01 -13.75 21.00
C PHE A 33 -2.60 -15.21 20.79
N SER A 34 -2.57 -15.69 19.55
CA SER A 34 -2.17 -17.07 19.23
C SER A 34 -0.71 -17.39 19.58
N LEU A 35 0.15 -16.36 19.67
CA LEU A 35 1.55 -16.51 20.05
C LEU A 35 1.77 -16.27 21.54
N THR A 36 1.15 -15.23 22.09
CA THR A 36 1.48 -14.69 23.42
C THR A 36 0.50 -15.12 24.51
N GLY A 37 -0.73 -15.51 24.14
CA GLY A 37 -1.86 -15.67 25.07
C GLY A 37 -2.44 -14.35 25.60
N GLU A 38 -1.94 -13.19 25.16
CA GLU A 38 -2.41 -11.88 25.61
C GLU A 38 -3.52 -11.34 24.71
N ASP A 39 -4.75 -11.30 25.22
CA ASP A 39 -5.92 -10.86 24.47
C ASP A 39 -6.20 -9.36 24.64
N LYS A 40 -5.39 -8.52 23.99
CA LYS A 40 -5.55 -7.05 23.98
C LYS A 40 -5.22 -6.44 22.62
N PRO A 41 -5.65 -5.19 22.35
CA PRO A 41 -5.26 -4.49 21.12
C PRO A 41 -3.75 -4.47 20.91
N VAL A 42 -3.30 -4.62 19.67
CA VAL A 42 -1.87 -4.71 19.37
C VAL A 42 -1.14 -3.39 19.65
N GLU A 43 -1.80 -2.25 19.46
CA GLU A 43 -1.32 -0.95 19.90
C GLU A 43 -0.99 -0.93 21.40
N GLU A 44 -1.85 -1.53 22.23
CA GLU A 44 -1.64 -1.62 23.69
C GLU A 44 -0.54 -2.63 24.01
N TYR A 45 -0.52 -3.77 23.32
CA TYR A 45 0.54 -4.75 23.47
C TYR A 45 1.91 -4.15 23.13
N LEU A 46 2.03 -3.30 22.10
CA LEU A 46 3.31 -2.72 21.67
C LEU A 46 3.63 -1.37 22.32
N GLY A 47 2.61 -0.62 22.77
CA GLY A 47 2.76 0.76 23.22
C GLY A 47 3.02 1.75 22.09
N ILE A 48 2.65 1.43 20.85
CA ILE A 48 2.86 2.27 19.65
C ILE A 48 1.60 2.32 18.78
N PRO A 49 1.34 3.42 18.06
CA PRO A 49 0.28 3.46 17.06
C PRO A 49 0.64 2.59 15.84
N LEU A 50 -0.36 1.93 15.25
CA LEU A 50 -0.17 1.11 14.03
C LEU A 50 -0.48 1.84 12.73
N SER A 51 -1.02 3.06 12.78
CA SER A 51 -1.43 3.81 11.58
C SER A 51 -0.24 4.02 10.64
N GLY A 52 -0.39 3.62 9.37
CA GLY A 52 0.65 3.75 8.33
C GLY A 52 1.78 2.72 8.39
N CYS A 53 1.75 1.80 9.37
CA CYS A 53 2.70 0.68 9.43
C CYS A 53 2.40 -0.36 8.35
N THR A 54 3.44 -1.06 7.89
CA THR A 54 3.27 -2.27 7.06
C THR A 54 2.98 -3.47 7.95
N ASP A 55 2.31 -4.49 7.41
CA ASP A 55 1.96 -5.69 8.15
C ASP A 55 3.21 -6.40 8.70
N SER A 56 4.29 -6.49 7.89
CA SER A 56 5.58 -7.01 8.35
C SER A 56 6.25 -6.15 9.43
N TYR A 57 6.07 -4.83 9.43
CA TYR A 57 6.58 -3.99 10.52
C TYR A 57 5.86 -4.32 11.84
N VAL A 58 4.52 -4.48 11.80
CA VAL A 58 3.74 -4.87 12.97
C VAL A 58 4.18 -6.25 13.46
N ALA A 59 4.33 -7.22 12.56
CA ALA A 59 4.80 -8.56 12.89
C ALA A 59 6.19 -8.53 13.53
N GLU A 60 7.14 -7.77 12.96
CA GLU A 60 8.48 -7.62 13.53
C GLU A 60 8.42 -7.11 14.97
N LYS A 61 7.63 -6.05 15.24
CA LYS A 61 7.52 -5.50 16.60
C LYS A 61 6.89 -6.49 17.58
N VAL A 62 5.83 -7.19 17.18
CA VAL A 62 5.20 -8.22 18.03
C VAL A 62 6.17 -9.35 18.33
N LEU A 63 6.83 -9.89 17.31
CA LEU A 63 7.73 -11.02 17.44
C LEU A 63 8.98 -10.66 18.25
N LYS A 64 9.55 -9.47 18.07
CA LYS A 64 10.68 -8.98 18.88
C LYS A 64 10.32 -8.89 20.35
N LYS A 65 9.13 -8.37 20.65
CA LYS A 65 8.64 -8.25 22.04
C LYS A 65 8.36 -9.62 22.66
N PHE A 66 7.73 -10.52 21.91
CA PHE A 66 7.38 -11.86 22.38
C PHE A 66 8.63 -12.73 22.61
N LEU A 67 9.52 -12.82 21.61
CA LEU A 67 10.69 -13.69 21.64
C LEU A 67 11.89 -13.06 22.38
N LYS A 68 11.85 -11.76 22.66
CA LYS A 68 12.91 -10.98 23.32
C LYS A 68 14.25 -11.09 22.58
N THR A 69 14.20 -11.07 21.25
CA THR A 69 15.36 -11.16 20.36
C THR A 69 15.13 -10.35 19.10
N ASP A 70 16.19 -9.79 18.53
CA ASP A 70 16.17 -9.19 17.19
C ASP A 70 16.32 -10.23 16.07
N ASN A 71 16.89 -11.40 16.38
CA ASN A 71 17.05 -12.50 15.42
C ASN A 71 15.83 -13.43 15.47
N ILE A 72 14.76 -13.01 14.80
CA ILE A 72 13.50 -13.77 14.73
C ILE A 72 13.59 -14.80 13.60
N PRO A 73 13.36 -16.10 13.87
CA PRO A 73 13.27 -17.11 12.81
C PRO A 73 12.13 -16.83 11.82
N GLU A 74 12.39 -17.01 10.53
CA GLU A 74 11.42 -16.77 9.44
C GLU A 74 10.07 -17.48 9.66
N GLU A 75 10.09 -18.67 10.24
CA GLU A 75 8.87 -19.44 10.53
C GLU A 75 7.87 -18.70 11.43
N HIS A 76 8.34 -17.79 12.31
CA HIS A 76 7.47 -17.00 13.16
C HIS A 76 6.77 -15.90 12.37
N PHE A 77 7.46 -15.26 11.41
CA PHE A 77 6.83 -14.31 10.49
C PHE A 77 5.78 -15.02 9.63
N VAL A 78 6.10 -16.19 9.08
CA VAL A 78 5.16 -16.97 8.27
C VAL A 78 3.93 -17.38 9.09
N LYS A 79 4.10 -17.85 10.33
CA LYS A 79 2.97 -18.19 11.22
C LYS A 79 2.10 -16.97 11.54
N PHE A 80 2.73 -15.84 11.89
CA PHE A 80 2.01 -14.59 12.20
C PHE A 80 1.23 -14.08 10.98
N MET A 81 1.87 -14.05 9.81
CA MET A 81 1.25 -13.65 8.54
C MET A 81 0.04 -14.53 8.22
N LYS A 82 0.21 -15.86 8.17
CA LYS A 82 -0.89 -16.80 7.87
C LYS A 82 -2.06 -16.60 8.81
N LYS A 83 -1.81 -16.47 10.11
CA LYS A 83 -2.89 -16.28 11.09
C LYS A 83 -3.62 -14.95 10.92
N THR A 84 -2.88 -13.89 10.58
CA THR A 84 -3.44 -12.56 10.27
C THR A 84 -4.30 -12.64 9.01
N GLU A 85 -3.79 -13.21 7.93
CA GLU A 85 -4.53 -13.35 6.67
C GLU A 85 -5.78 -14.23 6.82
N GLU A 86 -5.68 -15.38 7.48
CA GLU A 86 -6.82 -16.28 7.75
C GLU A 86 -7.92 -15.55 8.51
N PHE A 87 -7.58 -14.91 9.63
CA PHE A 87 -8.57 -14.19 10.42
C PHE A 87 -9.21 -13.06 9.63
N PHE A 88 -8.41 -12.28 8.88
CA PHE A 88 -8.94 -11.19 8.07
C PHE A 88 -9.93 -11.72 7.02
N LEU A 89 -9.58 -12.76 6.29
CA LEU A 89 -10.43 -13.32 5.24
C LEU A 89 -11.74 -13.90 5.79
N ASP A 90 -11.70 -14.51 6.98
CA ASP A 90 -12.87 -15.11 7.62
C ASP A 90 -13.85 -14.05 8.16
N THR A 91 -13.36 -12.84 8.45
CA THR A 91 -14.13 -11.80 9.15
C THR A 91 -14.40 -10.54 8.33
N PHE A 92 -13.72 -10.38 7.20
CA PHE A 92 -13.94 -9.27 6.28
C PHE A 92 -15.26 -9.43 5.54
N ASP A 93 -16.13 -8.43 5.68
CA ASP A 93 -17.52 -8.45 5.23
C ASP A 93 -17.76 -7.73 3.89
N ASP A 94 -16.69 -7.49 3.13
CA ASP A 94 -16.70 -6.83 1.83
C ASP A 94 -17.22 -5.38 1.83
N ARG A 95 -17.41 -4.74 3.00
CA ARG A 95 -17.80 -3.33 3.09
C ARG A 95 -16.61 -2.40 2.96
N LEU A 96 -16.61 -1.60 1.90
CA LEU A 96 -15.61 -0.59 1.59
C LEU A 96 -16.20 0.53 0.72
N ASP A 97 -15.53 1.68 0.72
CA ASP A 97 -15.83 2.81 -0.16
C ASP A 97 -14.63 3.09 -1.06
N LEU A 98 -14.85 3.20 -2.36
CA LEU A 98 -13.83 3.66 -3.30
C LEU A 98 -13.50 5.13 -3.07
N MET A 99 -12.23 5.50 -3.23
CA MET A 99 -11.86 6.92 -3.18
C MET A 99 -12.36 7.67 -4.41
N PRO A 100 -12.72 8.97 -4.28
CA PRO A 100 -13.32 9.74 -5.37
C PRO A 100 -12.46 9.71 -6.64
N GLY A 101 -13.07 9.30 -7.76
CA GLY A 101 -12.45 9.29 -9.09
C GLY A 101 -11.56 8.09 -9.42
N VAL A 102 -11.34 7.14 -8.50
CA VAL A 102 -10.41 6.00 -8.70
C VAL A 102 -10.75 5.16 -9.94
N THR A 103 -12.00 4.72 -10.08
CA THR A 103 -12.40 3.89 -11.23
C THR A 103 -12.19 4.62 -12.55
N LYS A 104 -12.56 5.91 -12.61
CA LYS A 104 -12.37 6.74 -13.81
C LYS A 104 -10.88 6.90 -14.12
N LEU A 105 -10.05 7.18 -13.11
CA LEU A 105 -8.61 7.28 -13.28
C LEU A 105 -8.01 5.98 -13.84
N LEU A 106 -8.24 4.84 -13.18
CA LEU A 106 -7.66 3.56 -13.60
C LEU A 106 -8.09 3.15 -15.01
N THR A 107 -9.33 3.51 -15.40
CA THR A 107 -9.84 3.37 -16.78
C THR A 107 -9.03 4.21 -17.75
N GLU A 108 -8.82 5.50 -17.47
CA GLU A 108 -8.06 6.39 -18.35
C GLU A 108 -6.59 5.99 -18.46
N LEU A 109 -5.94 5.61 -17.36
CA LEU A 109 -4.55 5.16 -17.38
C LEU A 109 -4.35 3.91 -18.24
N ASN A 110 -5.31 2.97 -18.21
CA ASN A 110 -5.25 1.76 -19.03
C ASN A 110 -5.37 2.01 -20.54
N LYS A 111 -5.80 3.21 -20.96
CA LYS A 111 -5.85 3.65 -22.37
C LYS A 111 -4.54 4.29 -22.83
N ILE A 112 -3.66 4.69 -21.91
CA ILE A 112 -2.41 5.36 -22.26
C ILE A 112 -1.37 4.30 -22.67
N PRO A 113 -0.81 4.38 -23.89
CA PRO A 113 0.26 3.49 -24.31
C PRO A 113 1.46 3.57 -23.38
N ASN A 114 2.13 2.44 -23.12
CA ASN A 114 3.36 2.34 -22.33
C ASN A 114 3.22 2.73 -20.85
N VAL A 115 2.00 2.89 -20.33
CA VAL A 115 1.73 2.99 -18.89
C VAL A 115 1.45 1.61 -18.32
N THR A 116 2.22 1.24 -17.29
CA THR A 116 2.01 0.03 -16.49
C THR A 116 1.48 0.43 -15.11
N LEU A 117 0.46 -0.28 -14.64
CA LEU A 117 -0.08 -0.09 -13.30
C LEU A 117 0.41 -1.21 -12.38
N ALA A 118 0.77 -0.85 -11.16
CA ALA A 118 1.19 -1.79 -10.12
C ALA A 118 0.55 -1.45 -8.77
N ILE A 119 0.48 -2.44 -7.89
CA ILE A 119 0.18 -2.24 -6.48
C ILE A 119 1.49 -2.08 -5.70
N CYS A 120 1.50 -1.21 -4.70
CA CYS A 120 2.56 -1.12 -3.71
C CYS A 120 1.89 -0.92 -2.35
N SER A 121 1.62 -2.00 -1.64
CA SER A 121 0.82 -1.97 -0.42
C SER A 121 1.56 -2.53 0.78
N GLY A 122 1.38 -1.88 1.93
CA GLY A 122 1.84 -2.38 3.23
C GLY A 122 1.10 -3.60 3.74
N ASN A 123 -0.04 -3.99 3.12
CA ASN A 123 -0.81 -5.16 3.51
C ASN A 123 -0.12 -6.47 3.11
N TYR A 124 -0.35 -7.54 3.87
CA TYR A 124 -0.08 -8.89 3.36
C TYR A 124 -0.89 -9.21 2.09
N PRO A 125 -0.36 -10.05 1.18
CA PRO A 125 -0.93 -10.23 -0.15
C PRO A 125 -2.39 -10.66 -0.14
N ARG A 126 -2.79 -11.64 0.69
CA ARG A 126 -4.18 -12.12 0.66
C ARG A 126 -5.16 -11.06 1.17
N ILE A 127 -4.72 -10.20 2.09
CA ILE A 127 -5.51 -9.08 2.60
C ILE A 127 -5.68 -8.02 1.50
N GLY A 128 -4.57 -7.59 0.89
CA GLY A 128 -4.60 -6.60 -0.18
C GLY A 128 -5.42 -7.07 -1.40
N LEU A 129 -5.23 -8.32 -1.82
CA LEU A 129 -5.99 -8.93 -2.92
C LEU A 129 -7.48 -8.99 -2.61
N LYS A 130 -7.87 -9.47 -1.41
CA LYS A 130 -9.29 -9.50 -1.01
C LYS A 130 -9.93 -8.12 -1.06
N LYS A 131 -9.23 -7.07 -0.59
CA LYS A 131 -9.71 -5.68 -0.69
C LYS A 131 -9.92 -5.26 -2.16
N LEU A 132 -8.95 -5.54 -3.04
CA LEU A 132 -9.04 -5.20 -4.48
C LEU A 132 -10.15 -5.96 -5.20
N GLU A 133 -10.38 -7.22 -4.85
CA GLU A 133 -11.46 -8.05 -5.39
C GLU A 133 -12.83 -7.50 -4.98
N SER A 134 -13.02 -7.23 -3.68
CA SER A 134 -14.29 -6.70 -3.16
C SER A 134 -14.58 -5.29 -3.69
N ALA A 135 -13.54 -4.52 -4.03
CA ALA A 135 -13.65 -3.22 -4.67
C ALA A 135 -13.82 -3.30 -6.19
N ASN A 136 -13.78 -4.49 -6.78
CA ASN A 136 -13.76 -4.74 -8.22
C ASN A 136 -12.68 -3.89 -8.93
N LEU A 137 -11.48 -3.80 -8.38
CA LEU A 137 -10.36 -3.05 -8.96
C LEU A 137 -9.26 -3.93 -9.55
N ILE A 138 -9.20 -5.21 -9.16
CA ILE A 138 -8.10 -6.11 -9.54
C ILE A 138 -7.89 -6.20 -11.05
N HIS A 139 -8.96 -6.08 -11.84
CA HIS A 139 -8.92 -6.18 -13.30
C HIS A 139 -8.20 -5.00 -13.98
N PHE A 140 -8.03 -3.85 -13.31
CA PHE A 140 -7.26 -2.72 -13.84
C PHE A 140 -5.74 -2.96 -13.80
N PHE A 141 -5.28 -3.83 -12.91
CA PHE A 141 -3.87 -4.16 -12.71
C PHE A 141 -3.51 -5.40 -13.55
N LYS A 142 -3.28 -5.19 -14.85
CA LYS A 142 -2.91 -6.27 -15.78
C LYS A 142 -1.71 -7.04 -15.25
N ASN A 143 -1.79 -8.37 -15.32
CA ASN A 143 -0.78 -9.30 -14.79
C ASN A 143 -0.55 -9.21 -13.27
N GLN A 144 -1.40 -8.47 -12.53
CA GLN A 144 -1.38 -8.34 -11.07
C GLN A 144 0.00 -7.95 -10.49
N ILE A 145 0.72 -7.07 -11.20
CA ILE A 145 2.04 -6.58 -10.78
C ILE A 145 1.90 -5.89 -9.42
N ALA A 146 2.67 -6.33 -8.43
CA ALA A 146 2.55 -5.82 -7.08
C ALA A 146 3.83 -5.91 -6.25
N GLY A 147 3.95 -5.01 -5.27
CA GLY A 147 4.76 -5.15 -4.07
C GLY A 147 3.84 -5.25 -2.86
N TRP A 148 4.12 -6.20 -1.97
CA TRP A 148 3.29 -6.50 -0.80
C TRP A 148 4.04 -6.29 0.51
N GLY A 149 3.29 -6.27 1.62
CA GLY A 149 3.72 -6.03 2.98
C GLY A 149 4.65 -7.06 3.61
N PHE A 150 5.54 -7.68 2.84
CA PHE A 150 6.58 -8.58 3.31
C PHE A 150 7.75 -7.84 3.96
N HIS A 151 7.89 -6.53 3.70
CA HIS A 151 8.96 -5.70 4.23
C HIS A 151 8.45 -4.73 5.32
N PRO A 152 9.22 -4.52 6.40
CA PRO A 152 8.92 -3.46 7.37
C PRO A 152 9.04 -2.05 6.76
N ASN A 153 9.98 -1.87 5.82
CA ASN A 153 10.20 -0.61 5.13
C ASN A 153 9.42 -0.55 3.82
N ARG A 154 8.62 0.50 3.66
CA ARG A 154 7.79 0.73 2.47
C ARG A 154 8.60 0.97 1.20
N ALA A 155 9.81 1.54 1.30
CA ALA A 155 10.68 1.69 0.14
C ALA A 155 11.06 0.33 -0.48
N ASP A 156 11.21 -0.72 0.33
CA ASP A 156 11.50 -2.07 -0.15
C ASP A 156 10.30 -2.70 -0.86
N ILE A 157 9.08 -2.46 -0.34
CA ILE A 157 7.82 -2.86 -1.01
C ILE A 157 7.71 -2.20 -2.39
N LEU A 158 8.04 -0.90 -2.49
CA LEU A 158 8.01 -0.19 -3.76
C LEU A 158 9.07 -0.74 -4.74
N ARG A 159 10.28 -1.06 -4.26
CA ARG A 159 11.32 -1.73 -5.07
C ARG A 159 10.86 -3.07 -5.60
N ASP A 160 10.14 -3.85 -4.80
CA ASP A 160 9.55 -5.11 -5.26
C ASP A 160 8.55 -4.89 -6.39
N SER A 161 7.64 -3.92 -6.25
CA SER A 161 6.67 -3.60 -7.31
C SER A 161 7.36 -3.17 -8.62
N ILE A 162 8.45 -2.40 -8.53
CA ILE A 162 9.25 -1.95 -9.69
C ILE A 162 9.96 -3.15 -10.33
N LYS A 163 10.58 -4.01 -9.52
CA LYS A 163 11.29 -5.21 -9.99
C LYS A 163 10.31 -6.18 -10.67
N GLU A 164 9.13 -6.36 -10.09
CA GLU A 164 8.08 -7.19 -10.66
C GLU A 164 7.57 -6.62 -11.98
N ALA A 165 7.34 -5.31 -12.06
CA ALA A 165 6.93 -4.64 -13.29
C ALA A 165 7.96 -4.85 -14.42
N LYS A 166 9.26 -4.71 -14.12
CA LYS A 166 10.34 -4.97 -15.10
C LYS A 166 10.35 -6.42 -15.55
N LYS A 167 10.23 -7.36 -14.59
CA LYS A 167 10.21 -8.80 -14.88
C LYS A 167 9.04 -9.20 -15.77
N VAL A 168 7.84 -8.69 -15.49
CA VAL A 168 6.60 -9.07 -16.20
C VAL A 168 6.50 -8.41 -17.57
N THR A 169 6.92 -7.15 -17.70
CA THR A 169 6.78 -6.39 -18.95
C THR A 169 8.01 -6.50 -19.86
N GLY A 170 9.18 -6.82 -19.30
CA GLY A 170 10.45 -6.79 -20.04
C GLY A 170 10.94 -5.38 -20.38
N HIS A 171 10.32 -4.34 -19.80
CA HIS A 171 10.66 -2.94 -20.06
C HIS A 171 11.35 -2.30 -18.85
N ASP A 172 12.32 -1.44 -19.13
CA ASP A 172 12.78 -0.45 -18.16
C ASP A 172 11.84 0.75 -18.17
N PHE A 173 11.62 1.34 -17.00
CA PHE A 173 10.75 2.49 -16.82
C PHE A 173 11.59 3.77 -16.71
N THR A 174 11.38 4.71 -17.63
CA THR A 174 12.04 6.02 -17.60
C THR A 174 11.39 6.96 -16.60
N ARG A 175 10.16 6.65 -16.18
CA ARG A 175 9.45 7.35 -15.12
C ARG A 175 8.70 6.38 -14.23
N ILE A 176 8.84 6.60 -12.93
CA ILE A 176 8.13 5.83 -11.90
C ILE A 176 7.40 6.84 -11.03
N ILE A 177 6.10 6.66 -10.88
CA ILE A 177 5.22 7.48 -10.05
C ILE A 177 4.66 6.54 -8.97
N HIS A 178 4.80 6.93 -7.71
CA HIS A 178 4.16 6.22 -6.62
C HIS A 178 3.10 7.12 -5.98
N VAL A 179 1.90 6.57 -5.86
CA VAL A 179 0.73 7.25 -5.32
C VAL A 179 0.33 6.65 -3.98
N GLY A 180 0.22 7.50 -2.97
CA GLY A 180 -0.24 7.13 -1.62
C GLY A 180 -1.03 8.25 -0.95
N ASP A 181 -1.37 8.08 0.32
CA ASP A 181 -2.11 9.06 1.13
C ASP A 181 -1.33 9.53 2.38
N ALA A 182 -0.21 8.89 2.70
CA ALA A 182 0.56 9.14 3.91
C ALA A 182 2.00 9.61 3.65
N PRO A 183 2.64 10.31 4.61
CA PRO A 183 4.03 10.72 4.50
C PRO A 183 5.01 9.58 4.20
N GLN A 184 4.72 8.38 4.70
CA GLN A 184 5.51 7.18 4.45
C GLN A 184 5.52 6.78 2.97
N ASP A 185 4.42 6.98 2.24
CA ASP A 185 4.36 6.70 0.80
C ASP A 185 5.21 7.70 0.02
N ALA A 186 5.11 8.99 0.35
CA ALA A 186 5.96 10.01 -0.26
C ALA A 186 7.45 9.76 0.01
N GLN A 187 7.81 9.37 1.23
CA GLN A 187 9.20 9.05 1.56
C GLN A 187 9.68 7.81 0.80
N ALA A 188 8.86 6.75 0.70
CA ALA A 188 9.19 5.57 -0.08
C ALA A 188 9.42 5.89 -1.56
N ALA A 189 8.61 6.78 -2.14
CA ALA A 189 8.80 7.25 -3.51
C ALA A 189 10.18 7.93 -3.67
N ILE A 190 10.54 8.84 -2.77
CA ILE A 190 11.84 9.54 -2.81
C ILE A 190 13.01 8.56 -2.66
N ASP A 191 12.93 7.64 -1.70
CA ASP A 191 13.98 6.66 -1.41
C ASP A 191 14.21 5.65 -2.55
N THR A 192 13.28 5.60 -3.52
CA THR A 192 13.37 4.75 -4.71
C THR A 192 13.60 5.54 -6.00
N GLY A 193 13.71 6.88 -5.92
CA GLY A 193 13.85 7.75 -7.09
C GLY A 193 12.57 7.89 -7.92
N SER A 194 11.41 7.57 -7.33
CA SER A 194 10.09 7.73 -7.92
C SER A 194 9.53 9.14 -7.65
N ILE A 195 8.58 9.57 -8.47
CA ILE A 195 7.83 10.81 -8.25
C ILE A 195 6.78 10.57 -7.15
N PRO A 196 6.86 11.26 -5.99
CA PRO A 196 5.86 11.18 -4.93
C PRO A 196 4.58 11.93 -5.32
N VAL A 197 3.47 11.22 -5.44
CA VAL A 197 2.13 11.81 -5.54
C VAL A 197 1.30 11.41 -4.33
N ILE A 198 0.71 12.40 -3.66
CA ILE A 198 -0.15 12.22 -2.49
C ILE A 198 -1.57 12.62 -2.83
N VAL A 199 -2.53 11.79 -2.44
CA VAL A 199 -3.96 12.13 -2.43
C VAL A 199 -4.45 12.38 -1.01
N ARG A 200 -5.20 13.47 -0.77
CA ARG A 200 -5.69 13.87 0.56
C ARG A 200 -6.98 13.15 0.97
N THR A 201 -6.98 11.84 0.82
CA THR A 201 -8.14 10.97 1.05
C THR A 201 -8.02 10.11 2.32
N SER A 202 -6.89 10.20 3.02
CA SER A 202 -6.68 9.55 4.31
C SER A 202 -7.71 9.94 5.37
N ARG A 203 -8.06 9.00 6.26
CA ARG A 203 -8.77 9.31 7.51
C ARG A 203 -7.92 10.16 8.45
N HIS A 204 -6.60 10.04 8.37
CA HIS A 204 -5.70 10.86 9.17
C HIS A 204 -5.52 12.23 8.51
N LYS A 205 -5.71 13.30 9.28
CA LYS A 205 -5.57 14.67 8.77
C LYS A 205 -4.10 15.11 8.84
N PHE A 206 -3.36 14.81 7.79
CA PHE A 206 -2.00 15.34 7.61
C PHE A 206 -2.02 16.82 7.19
N HIS A 207 -1.07 17.58 7.73
CA HIS A 207 -0.72 18.91 7.26
C HIS A 207 0.20 18.81 6.04
N THR A 208 0.16 19.82 5.17
CA THR A 208 1.07 19.87 4.01
C THR A 208 2.54 19.79 4.40
N SER A 209 2.90 20.30 5.58
CA SER A 209 4.26 20.23 6.15
C SER A 209 4.72 18.82 6.52
N ASP A 210 3.79 17.87 6.66
CA ASP A 210 4.11 16.48 7.02
C ASP A 210 4.66 15.70 5.83
N PHE A 211 4.42 16.20 4.61
CA PHE A 211 4.91 15.58 3.39
C PHE A 211 6.26 16.18 2.99
N PRO A 212 7.18 15.36 2.42
CA PRO A 212 8.40 15.87 1.82
C PRO A 212 8.12 16.98 0.79
N LYS A 213 8.99 18.00 0.73
CA LYS A 213 8.79 19.19 -0.13
C LYS A 213 8.63 18.89 -1.62
N SER A 214 9.16 17.77 -2.10
CA SER A 214 9.05 17.33 -3.50
C SER A 214 7.74 16.61 -3.82
N SER A 215 6.85 16.40 -2.83
CA SER A 215 5.57 15.72 -3.00
C SER A 215 4.61 16.56 -3.83
N ILE A 216 4.03 15.95 -4.85
CA ILE A 216 2.87 16.53 -5.55
C ILE A 216 1.62 16.14 -4.77
N ILE A 217 0.87 17.12 -4.29
CA ILE A 217 -0.30 16.88 -3.42
C ILE A 217 -1.58 17.22 -4.19
N LEU A 218 -2.44 16.22 -4.34
CA LEU A 218 -3.75 16.31 -4.98
C LEU A 218 -4.85 16.16 -3.93
N THR A 219 -6.02 16.76 -4.17
CA THR A 219 -7.16 16.59 -3.28
C THR A 219 -7.69 15.15 -3.36
N ASN A 220 -7.99 14.70 -4.58
CA ASN A 220 -8.39 13.33 -4.94
C ASN A 220 -8.39 13.21 -6.48
N PHE A 221 -8.71 12.03 -7.01
CA PHE A 221 -8.71 11.82 -8.47
C PHE A 221 -9.97 12.30 -9.18
N GLU A 222 -11.04 12.64 -8.46
CA GLU A 222 -12.23 13.25 -9.06
C GLU A 222 -11.95 14.71 -9.47
N GLN A 223 -11.26 15.46 -8.61
CA GLN A 223 -10.94 16.88 -8.84
C GLN A 223 -9.66 17.08 -9.65
N ASN A 224 -8.69 16.18 -9.52
CA ASN A 224 -7.36 16.32 -10.13
C ASN A 224 -7.09 15.27 -11.23
N LEU A 225 -8.13 14.76 -11.89
CA LEU A 225 -7.95 13.75 -12.94
C LEU A 225 -7.00 14.26 -14.04
N ASP A 226 -7.28 15.42 -14.60
CA ASP A 226 -6.50 15.96 -15.72
C ASP A 226 -5.07 16.30 -15.31
N ASP A 227 -4.88 16.85 -14.10
CA ASP A 227 -3.56 17.10 -13.52
C ASP A 227 -2.76 15.80 -13.39
N PHE A 228 -3.39 14.73 -12.88
CA PHE A 228 -2.72 13.45 -12.71
C PHE A 228 -2.37 12.80 -14.06
N ILE A 229 -3.27 12.86 -15.04
CA ILE A 229 -2.96 12.40 -16.41
C ILE A 229 -1.80 13.22 -17.01
N HIS A 230 -1.73 14.52 -16.73
CA HIS A 230 -0.61 15.36 -17.13
C HIS A 230 0.70 14.89 -16.47
N ILE A 231 0.72 14.66 -15.15
CA ILE A 231 1.89 14.15 -14.41
C ILE A 231 2.36 12.81 -14.98
N VAL A 232 1.44 11.90 -15.30
CA VAL A 232 1.80 10.61 -15.92
C VAL A 232 2.52 10.83 -17.25
N LYS A 233 2.07 11.79 -18.07
CA LYS A 233 2.66 12.11 -19.38
C LYS A 233 3.94 12.93 -19.30
N THR A 234 4.07 13.89 -18.40
CA THR A 234 5.19 14.86 -18.36
C THR A 234 6.13 14.71 -17.16
N GLY A 235 5.67 14.12 -16.06
CA GLY A 235 6.43 13.94 -14.82
C GLY A 235 6.43 15.18 -13.93
N ALA A 236 5.64 16.20 -14.29
CA ALA A 236 5.50 17.44 -13.55
C ALA A 236 4.02 17.84 -13.45
N LEU A 237 3.70 18.81 -12.59
CA LEU A 237 2.41 19.49 -12.63
C LEU A 237 2.27 20.33 -13.92
N PRO A 238 1.05 20.53 -14.42
CA PRO A 238 0.79 21.38 -15.58
C PRO A 238 1.18 22.85 -15.36
#